data_AF-A0A3M5P240-F1
#
_entry.id   AF-A0A3M5P240-F1
#
_cell.length_a   1.000
_cell.length_b   1.000
_cell.length_c   1.000
_cell.angle_alpha   90.00
_cell.angle_beta   90.00
_cell.angle_gamma   90.00
#
_symmetry.space_group_name_H-M   'P 1'
#
loop_
_entity.id
_entity.type
_entity.pdbx_description
1 polymer ?
#
loop_
_entity_poly.entity_id
_entity_poly.type
_entity_poly.pdbx_seq_one_letter_code
_entity_poly.pdbx_strand_id
1 'polypeptide(L)'
;MRLILCLTLFLLSGCEDEMNKRTPVKLWIGNTIESVKQELGAELSSECDADLCWYRYRKPTRSGDFLTLILGGKKAFDIQDVFAFSVPVYKQDAHNIELINLSPVGPPEDSKHSDAESEFYTLLAKLQASGWKRYIRLGEPRVPGTEINKFNTINEVLGKPVLTGPWTDPTTRLSTEMWRSMPLTNDWFLYRDNEYLTLSVQRENSDSEPLERGTYLFTLTFKSEKRFFSEYFDYADRERLAELLPNMLKKLASQREVAEERLIQSGISIDQRYQNPEIKLLY
;
A
#
# COMPACT_ATOMS: atom_id res chain seq x y z
N MET A 1 72.89 -3.97 -26.43
CA MET A 1 72.11 -4.66 -25.38
C MET A 1 71.60 -3.63 -24.38
N ARG A 2 70.36 -3.16 -24.55
CA ARG A 2 69.60 -2.40 -23.56
C ARG A 2 68.17 -2.94 -23.62
N LEU A 3 67.78 -3.66 -22.57
CA LEU A 3 66.45 -4.22 -22.41
C LEU A 3 65.62 -3.17 -21.66
N ILE A 4 64.61 -2.59 -22.31
CA ILE A 4 63.62 -1.71 -21.67
C ILE A 4 62.44 -2.59 -21.28
N LEU A 5 62.19 -2.67 -19.98
CA LEU A 5 61.07 -3.38 -19.38
C LEU A 5 59.81 -2.50 -19.50
N CYS A 6 58.91 -2.81 -20.43
CA CYS A 6 57.58 -2.20 -20.47
C CYS A 6 56.65 -2.97 -19.53
N LEU A 7 56.30 -2.33 -18.40
CA LEU A 7 55.26 -2.77 -17.48
C LEU A 7 53.90 -2.40 -18.10
N THR A 8 53.18 -3.39 -18.64
CA THR A 8 51.80 -3.20 -19.09
C THR A 8 50.85 -3.26 -17.89
N LEU A 9 50.29 -2.10 -17.53
CA LEU A 9 49.15 -1.98 -16.62
C LEU A 9 47.93 -2.66 -17.28
N PHE A 10 47.47 -3.77 -16.71
CA PHE A 10 46.13 -4.29 -16.99
C PHE A 10 45.12 -3.42 -16.26
N LEU A 11 44.46 -2.52 -16.98
CA LEU A 11 43.19 -1.94 -16.53
C LEU A 11 42.14 -3.04 -16.66
N LEU A 12 41.78 -3.63 -15.52
CA LEU A 12 40.54 -4.37 -15.35
C LEU A 12 39.39 -3.38 -15.58
N SER A 13 38.88 -3.33 -16.81
CA SER A 13 37.52 -2.84 -17.04
C SER A 13 36.59 -3.76 -16.25
N GLY A 14 36.05 -3.24 -15.16
CA GLY A 14 34.99 -3.90 -14.43
C GLY A 14 33.86 -4.21 -15.40
N CYS A 15 33.38 -5.45 -15.36
CA CYS A 15 32.02 -5.76 -15.80
C CYS A 15 31.10 -4.89 -14.94
N GLU A 16 30.64 -3.77 -15.49
CA GLU A 16 29.32 -3.27 -15.12
C GLU A 16 28.35 -4.39 -15.50
N ASP A 17 27.79 -5.06 -14.51
CA ASP A 17 26.61 -5.88 -14.70
C ASP A 17 25.58 -5.02 -15.41
N GLU A 18 25.32 -5.30 -16.69
CA GLU A 18 24.16 -4.82 -17.40
C GLU A 18 22.92 -5.46 -16.77
N MET A 19 22.54 -4.99 -15.58
CA MET A 19 21.17 -5.13 -15.11
C MET A 19 20.29 -4.50 -16.17
N ASN A 20 19.57 -5.37 -16.88
CA ASN A 20 18.64 -5.06 -17.95
C ASN A 20 17.72 -3.90 -17.52
N LYS A 21 18.06 -2.65 -17.85
CA LYS A 21 17.31 -1.46 -17.45
C LYS A 21 16.02 -1.41 -18.27
N ARG A 22 15.03 -2.19 -17.83
CA ARG A 22 13.67 -2.10 -18.34
C ARG A 22 13.17 -0.66 -18.18
N THR A 23 12.50 -0.17 -19.20
CA THR A 23 11.88 1.17 -19.13
C THR A 23 10.80 1.14 -18.04
N PRO A 24 10.79 2.10 -17.11
CA PRO A 24 9.75 2.15 -16.08
C PRO A 24 8.36 2.26 -16.71
N VAL A 25 7.41 1.47 -16.20
CA VAL A 25 6.04 1.41 -16.74
C VAL A 25 5.14 2.36 -15.96
N LYS A 26 4.37 3.18 -16.68
CA LYS A 26 3.43 4.13 -16.05
C LYS A 26 2.08 3.47 -15.86
N LEU A 27 1.63 3.41 -14.61
CA LEU A 27 0.34 2.84 -14.24
C LEU A 27 -0.33 3.76 -13.22
N TRP A 28 -1.55 4.24 -13.48
CA TRP A 28 -2.24 5.08 -12.50
C TRP A 28 -3.76 5.05 -12.56
N ILE A 29 -4.36 5.36 -11.40
CA ILE A 29 -5.80 5.55 -11.23
C ILE A 29 -6.29 6.68 -12.16
N GLY A 30 -7.46 6.46 -12.78
CA GLY A 30 -8.09 7.37 -13.73
C GLY A 30 -7.45 7.40 -15.12
N ASN A 31 -6.38 6.66 -15.36
CA ASN A 31 -5.83 6.46 -16.71
C ASN A 31 -6.46 5.22 -17.36
N THR A 32 -6.32 5.10 -18.68
CA THR A 32 -6.67 3.88 -19.42
C THR A 32 -5.50 2.89 -19.40
N ILE A 33 -5.78 1.60 -19.54
CA ILE A 33 -4.74 0.55 -19.59
C ILE A 33 -3.88 0.55 -20.87
N GLU A 34 -4.23 1.37 -21.88
CA GLU A 34 -3.61 1.30 -23.21
C GLU A 34 -2.11 1.57 -23.23
N SER A 35 -1.61 2.52 -22.42
CA SER A 35 -0.15 2.75 -22.32
C SER A 35 0.57 1.54 -21.75
N VAL A 36 -0.01 0.88 -20.74
CA VAL A 36 0.55 -0.32 -20.11
C VAL A 36 0.58 -1.49 -21.10
N LYS A 37 -0.46 -1.63 -21.93
CA LYS A 37 -0.49 -2.63 -23.02
C LYS A 37 0.63 -2.40 -24.03
N GLN A 38 0.87 -1.15 -24.42
CA GLN A 38 1.93 -0.79 -25.36
C GLN A 38 3.32 -1.07 -24.79
N GLU A 39 3.54 -0.76 -23.52
CA GLU A 39 4.83 -0.93 -22.84
C GLU A 39 5.15 -2.41 -22.53
N LEU A 40 4.16 -3.20 -22.10
CA LEU A 40 4.38 -4.59 -21.67
C LEU A 40 4.10 -5.63 -22.74
N GLY A 41 3.30 -5.32 -23.76
CA GLY A 41 2.96 -6.23 -24.84
C GLY A 41 2.51 -7.61 -24.33
N ALA A 42 3.22 -8.66 -24.74
CA ALA A 42 2.90 -10.05 -24.39
C ALA A 42 3.11 -10.40 -22.91
N GLU A 43 3.79 -9.56 -22.12
CA GLU A 43 3.96 -9.79 -20.68
C GLU A 43 2.73 -9.40 -19.85
N LEU A 44 1.81 -8.63 -20.44
CA LEU A 44 0.53 -8.30 -19.82
C LEU A 44 -0.53 -9.29 -20.29
N SER A 45 -1.01 -10.14 -19.39
CA SER A 45 -2.14 -11.01 -19.66
C SER A 45 -3.47 -10.29 -19.38
N SER A 46 -4.53 -10.73 -20.05
CA SER A 46 -5.87 -10.20 -19.84
C SER A 46 -6.92 -11.30 -19.95
N GLU A 47 -7.91 -11.27 -19.07
CA GLU A 47 -9.12 -12.09 -19.12
C GLU A 47 -10.32 -11.14 -19.16
N CYS A 48 -11.12 -11.21 -20.22
CA CYS A 48 -12.25 -10.31 -20.43
C CYS A 48 -13.57 -11.05 -20.52
N ASP A 49 -14.61 -10.45 -19.97
CA ASP A 49 -16.01 -10.76 -20.24
C ASP A 49 -16.73 -9.54 -20.87
N ALA A 50 -18.06 -9.51 -20.81
CA ALA A 50 -18.87 -8.42 -21.40
C ALA A 50 -18.73 -7.07 -20.67
N ASP A 51 -18.39 -7.08 -19.39
CA ASP A 51 -18.46 -5.92 -18.48
C ASP A 51 -17.10 -5.56 -17.87
N LEU A 52 -16.14 -6.48 -17.87
CA LEU A 52 -14.84 -6.35 -17.22
C LEU A 52 -13.74 -6.97 -18.07
N CYS A 53 -12.60 -6.28 -18.13
CA CYS A 53 -11.32 -6.89 -18.47
C CYS A 53 -10.40 -6.86 -17.25
N TRP A 54 -9.89 -8.02 -16.86
CA TRP A 54 -8.89 -8.15 -15.80
C TRP A 54 -7.50 -8.26 -16.40
N TYR A 55 -6.68 -7.23 -16.24
CA TYR A 55 -5.29 -7.20 -16.69
C TYR A 55 -4.33 -7.62 -15.57
N ARG A 56 -3.34 -8.45 -15.89
CA ARG A 56 -2.35 -8.95 -14.92
C ARG A 56 -0.95 -8.97 -15.52
N TYR A 57 0.01 -8.59 -14.71
CA TYR A 57 1.42 -8.88 -14.93
C TYR A 57 1.89 -9.75 -13.77
N ARG A 58 2.66 -10.79 -14.06
CA ARG A 58 3.27 -11.64 -13.03
C ARG A 58 4.54 -12.28 -13.54
N LYS A 59 5.59 -12.21 -12.72
CA LYS A 59 6.83 -12.98 -12.88
C LYS A 59 7.08 -13.81 -11.62
N PRO A 60 7.73 -14.98 -11.74
CA PRO A 60 8.22 -15.70 -10.57
C PRO A 60 9.20 -14.82 -9.79
N THR A 61 9.11 -14.82 -8.45
CA THR A 61 10.02 -14.06 -7.56
C THR A 61 11.48 -14.50 -7.67
N ARG A 62 11.76 -15.66 -8.27
CA ARG A 62 13.13 -16.14 -8.54
C ARG A 62 13.70 -15.69 -9.87
N SER A 63 12.92 -15.02 -10.71
CA SER A 63 13.35 -14.62 -12.06
C SER A 63 14.32 -13.44 -12.08
N GLY A 64 14.26 -12.57 -11.06
CA GLY A 64 15.01 -11.30 -11.03
C GLY A 64 14.56 -10.28 -12.09
N ASP A 65 13.54 -10.61 -12.88
CA ASP A 65 13.10 -9.86 -14.05
C ASP A 65 11.83 -9.05 -13.71
N PHE A 66 12.00 -8.03 -12.88
CA PHE A 66 10.90 -7.27 -12.28
C PHE A 66 10.68 -5.90 -12.93
N LEU A 67 9.50 -5.31 -12.71
CA LEU A 67 9.20 -3.97 -13.18
C LEU A 67 9.62 -2.91 -12.17
N THR A 68 10.05 -1.77 -12.70
CA THR A 68 9.90 -0.50 -12.01
C THR A 68 8.60 0.15 -12.50
N LEU A 69 7.72 0.49 -11.57
CA LEU A 69 6.47 1.21 -11.89
C LEU A 69 6.56 2.65 -11.41
N ILE A 70 6.10 3.57 -12.26
CA ILE A 70 5.87 4.96 -11.91
C ILE A 70 4.38 5.11 -11.61
N LEU A 71 4.07 5.38 -10.34
CA LEU A 71 2.73 5.54 -9.80
C LEU A 71 2.53 7.02 -9.43
N GLY A 72 1.32 7.57 -9.53
CA GLY A 72 0.97 8.78 -8.76
C GLY A 72 0.68 10.08 -9.50
N GLY A 73 0.27 10.08 -10.76
CA GLY A 73 -0.21 11.28 -11.46
C GLY A 73 0.74 12.49 -11.33
N LYS A 74 0.25 13.59 -10.73
CA LYS A 74 1.02 14.84 -10.52
C LYS A 74 2.13 14.73 -9.46
N LYS A 75 2.01 13.82 -8.51
CA LYS A 75 3.01 13.55 -7.45
C LYS A 75 3.48 12.11 -7.59
N ALA A 76 4.16 11.85 -8.70
CA ALA A 76 4.60 10.50 -9.01
C ALA A 76 5.66 10.01 -8.01
N PHE A 77 5.68 8.71 -7.77
CA PHE A 77 6.73 7.99 -7.07
C PHE A 77 7.02 6.70 -7.82
N ASP A 78 8.26 6.24 -7.75
CA ASP A 78 8.66 4.95 -8.29
C ASP A 78 8.58 3.86 -7.22
N ILE A 79 8.16 2.68 -7.65
CA ILE A 79 8.31 1.44 -6.90
C ILE A 79 9.07 0.45 -7.77
N GLN A 80 10.17 -0.05 -7.23
CA GLN A 80 11.06 -1.00 -7.90
C GLN A 80 10.66 -2.42 -7.51
N ASP A 81 11.23 -3.38 -8.24
CA ASP A 81 11.08 -4.81 -7.98
C ASP A 81 9.63 -5.29 -7.88
N VAL A 82 8.75 -4.80 -8.76
CA VAL A 82 7.36 -5.27 -8.82
C VAL A 82 7.30 -6.56 -9.61
N PHE A 83 7.03 -7.67 -8.90
CA PHE A 83 6.88 -8.98 -9.51
C PHE A 83 5.45 -9.27 -9.98
N ALA A 84 4.45 -8.58 -9.42
CA ALA A 84 3.07 -8.73 -9.86
C ALA A 84 2.25 -7.46 -9.69
N PHE A 85 1.33 -7.23 -10.62
CA PHE A 85 0.22 -6.32 -10.42
C PHE A 85 -1.05 -6.84 -11.10
N SER A 86 -2.19 -6.35 -10.65
CA SER A 86 -3.48 -6.61 -11.28
C SER A 86 -4.38 -5.38 -11.31
N VAL A 87 -5.09 -5.23 -12.42
CA VAL A 87 -5.91 -4.05 -12.72
C VAL A 87 -7.23 -4.52 -13.35
N PRO A 88 -8.34 -4.57 -12.58
CA PRO A 88 -9.66 -4.74 -13.17
C PRO A 88 -10.14 -3.44 -13.81
N VAL A 89 -10.57 -3.50 -15.06
CA VAL A 89 -11.08 -2.37 -15.85
C VAL A 89 -12.52 -2.65 -16.26
N TYR A 90 -13.46 -1.94 -15.66
CA TYR A 90 -14.89 -2.12 -15.93
C TYR A 90 -15.38 -1.18 -17.03
N LYS A 91 -16.33 -1.67 -17.84
CA LYS A 91 -16.99 -0.88 -18.88
C LYS A 91 -17.78 0.30 -18.30
N GLN A 92 -18.44 0.10 -17.16
CA GLN A 92 -19.20 1.14 -16.45
C GLN A 92 -18.34 2.32 -15.98
N ASP A 93 -17.02 2.13 -15.86
CA ASP A 93 -16.05 3.14 -15.46
C ASP A 93 -15.37 3.79 -16.68
N ALA A 94 -16.02 3.73 -17.86
CA ALA A 94 -15.49 4.20 -19.13
C ALA A 94 -14.09 3.64 -19.47
N HIS A 95 -13.81 2.42 -19.00
CA HIS A 95 -12.52 1.75 -19.11
C HIS A 95 -11.35 2.44 -18.40
N ASN A 96 -11.63 3.32 -17.43
CA ASN A 96 -10.62 3.88 -16.54
C ASN A 96 -10.19 2.88 -15.47
N ILE A 97 -8.97 3.04 -15.00
CA ILE A 97 -8.40 2.26 -13.92
C ILE A 97 -8.90 2.83 -12.58
N GLU A 98 -9.71 2.07 -11.86
CA GLU A 98 -10.29 2.48 -10.57
C GLU A 98 -9.67 1.72 -9.37
N LEU A 99 -8.94 0.65 -9.65
CA LEU A 99 -8.29 -0.22 -8.66
C LEU A 99 -6.98 -0.78 -9.23
N ILE A 100 -5.92 -0.72 -8.43
CA ILE A 100 -4.64 -1.37 -8.72
C ILE A 100 -4.25 -2.18 -7.49
N ASN A 101 -4.02 -3.49 -7.65
CA ASN A 101 -3.32 -4.28 -6.64
C ASN A 101 -1.91 -4.54 -7.13
N LEU A 102 -0.92 -4.31 -6.27
CA LEU A 102 0.48 -4.38 -6.60
C LEU A 102 1.24 -5.15 -5.51
N SER A 103 2.15 -6.03 -5.94
CA SER A 103 3.01 -6.81 -5.06
C SER A 103 4.48 -6.55 -5.43
N PRO A 104 5.19 -5.69 -4.68
CA PRO A 104 6.62 -5.57 -4.79
C PRO A 104 7.29 -6.79 -4.15
N VAL A 105 8.52 -7.07 -4.56
CA VAL A 105 9.39 -8.03 -3.88
C VAL A 105 9.66 -7.47 -2.48
N GLY A 106 9.33 -8.27 -1.47
CA GLY A 106 9.75 -8.02 -0.10
C GLY A 106 11.09 -8.69 0.19
N PRO A 107 11.45 -8.87 1.47
CA PRO A 107 12.70 -9.52 1.81
C PRO A 107 12.66 -10.99 1.34
N PRO A 108 13.81 -11.64 1.12
CA PRO A 108 13.88 -13.05 0.79
C PRO A 108 13.05 -13.93 1.72
N GLU A 109 12.62 -15.10 1.24
CA GLU A 109 11.94 -16.10 2.06
C GLU A 109 12.73 -16.39 3.33
N ASP A 110 12.02 -16.60 4.44
CA ASP A 110 12.61 -16.87 5.76
C ASP A 110 13.57 -15.77 6.26
N SER A 111 13.39 -14.50 5.88
CA SER A 111 14.24 -13.40 6.37
C SER A 111 14.02 -13.07 7.84
N LYS A 112 14.98 -12.34 8.46
CA LYS A 112 14.78 -11.84 9.82
C LYS A 112 13.58 -10.89 9.84
N HIS A 113 12.81 -10.94 10.92
CA HIS A 113 11.70 -9.99 11.12
C HIS A 113 12.16 -8.53 11.08
N SER A 114 13.38 -8.22 11.52
CA SER A 114 13.96 -6.88 11.45
C SER A 114 14.18 -6.39 10.02
N ASP A 115 14.47 -7.29 9.08
CA ASP A 115 14.73 -6.94 7.68
C ASP A 115 13.41 -6.54 7.01
N ALA A 116 12.36 -7.34 7.24
CA ALA A 116 10.99 -7.01 6.83
C ALA A 116 10.47 -5.71 7.44
N GLU A 117 10.73 -5.48 8.73
CA GLU A 117 10.39 -4.24 9.43
C GLU A 117 11.09 -3.03 8.74
N SER A 118 12.39 -3.16 8.45
CA SER A 118 13.18 -2.11 7.79
C SER A 118 12.66 -1.79 6.38
N GLU A 119 12.36 -2.81 5.58
CA GLU A 119 11.79 -2.63 4.23
C GLU A 119 10.42 -1.98 4.28
N PHE A 120 9.55 -2.40 5.19
CA PHE A 120 8.24 -1.79 5.39
C PHE A 120 8.35 -0.29 5.69
N TYR A 121 9.19 0.13 6.64
CA TYR A 121 9.34 1.55 6.96
C TYR A 121 10.03 2.34 5.84
N THR A 122 10.91 1.70 5.06
CA THR A 122 11.49 2.33 3.87
C THR A 122 10.42 2.61 2.82
N LEU A 123 9.56 1.63 2.54
CA LEU A 123 8.42 1.81 1.64
C LEU A 123 7.44 2.87 2.15
N LEU A 124 7.11 2.83 3.44
CA LEU A 124 6.21 3.79 4.07
C LEU A 124 6.76 5.23 3.98
N ALA A 125 8.06 5.43 4.20
CA ALA A 125 8.70 6.73 4.06
C ALA A 125 8.63 7.26 2.62
N LYS A 126 8.83 6.40 1.61
CA LYS A 126 8.66 6.78 0.18
C LYS A 126 7.22 7.20 -0.13
N LEU A 127 6.23 6.47 0.40
CA LEU A 127 4.82 6.83 0.27
C LEU A 127 4.53 8.19 0.94
N GLN A 128 5.02 8.42 2.15
CA GLN A 128 4.84 9.70 2.84
C GLN A 128 5.50 10.87 2.10
N ALA A 129 6.71 10.67 1.58
CA ALA A 129 7.42 11.67 0.78
C ALA A 129 6.67 12.04 -0.52
N SER A 130 5.91 11.11 -1.08
CA SER A 130 5.04 11.35 -2.25
C SER A 130 3.63 11.86 -1.90
N GLY A 131 3.42 12.23 -0.62
CA GLY A 131 2.25 12.93 -0.14
C GLY A 131 1.15 12.05 0.43
N TRP A 132 1.37 10.73 0.57
CA TRP A 132 0.43 9.84 1.26
C TRP A 132 0.43 10.13 2.76
N LYS A 133 -0.77 10.22 3.33
CA LYS A 133 -1.00 10.53 4.74
C LYS A 133 -1.87 9.46 5.36
N ARG A 134 -1.80 9.34 6.69
CA ARG A 134 -2.68 8.44 7.47
C ARG A 134 -4.14 8.64 7.05
N TYR A 135 -4.86 7.56 6.76
CA TYR A 135 -6.31 7.56 6.67
C TYR A 135 -6.89 6.90 7.93
N ILE A 136 -7.90 7.53 8.54
CA ILE A 136 -8.62 6.99 9.68
C ILE A 136 -10.05 6.75 9.22
N ARG A 137 -10.54 5.51 9.38
CA ARG A 137 -11.90 5.16 8.97
C ARG A 137 -12.88 6.11 9.63
N LEU A 138 -13.86 6.58 8.86
CA LEU A 138 -14.67 7.75 9.20
C LEU A 138 -15.48 7.60 10.50
N GLY A 139 -15.76 6.37 10.93
CA GLY A 139 -16.43 6.07 12.21
C GLY A 139 -15.51 5.65 13.35
N GLU A 140 -14.21 5.48 13.10
CA GLU A 140 -13.23 5.09 14.11
C GLU A 140 -12.59 6.32 14.77
N PRO A 141 -12.22 6.24 16.07
CA PRO A 141 -11.65 7.36 16.81
C PRO A 141 -10.23 7.70 16.33
N ARG A 142 -9.89 8.99 16.35
CA ARG A 142 -8.60 9.51 15.88
C ARG A 142 -7.49 9.35 16.92
N VAL A 143 -7.26 8.11 17.37
CA VAL A 143 -6.23 7.79 18.37
C VAL A 143 -4.85 7.85 17.69
N PRO A 144 -3.91 8.71 18.12
CA PRO A 144 -2.56 8.77 17.55
C PRO A 144 -1.70 7.59 18.01
N GLY A 145 -0.71 7.22 17.21
CA GLY A 145 0.22 6.13 17.56
C GLY A 145 0.99 6.35 18.86
N THR A 146 1.15 7.60 19.32
CA THR A 146 1.75 7.93 20.63
C THR A 146 0.97 7.36 21.83
N GLU A 147 -0.29 6.97 21.63
CA GLU A 147 -1.16 6.41 22.68
C GLU A 147 -1.17 4.88 22.68
N ILE A 148 -0.40 4.22 21.80
CA ILE A 148 -0.38 2.76 21.61
C ILE A 148 -0.21 1.97 22.91
N ASN A 149 0.65 2.45 23.83
CA ASN A 149 0.96 1.79 25.10
C ASN A 149 -0.18 1.83 26.12
N LYS A 150 -1.28 2.55 25.83
CA LYS A 150 -2.46 2.60 26.70
C LYS A 150 -3.52 1.55 26.36
N PHE A 151 -3.24 0.69 25.37
CA PHE A 151 -4.12 -0.37 24.91
C PHE A 151 -3.50 -1.75 25.16
N ASN A 152 -4.31 -2.68 25.65
CA ASN A 152 -3.86 -4.04 25.99
C ASN A 152 -4.06 -5.05 24.84
N THR A 153 -4.95 -4.74 23.90
CA THR A 153 -5.32 -5.63 22.80
C THR A 153 -5.08 -4.92 21.48
N ILE A 154 -4.26 -5.53 20.62
CA ILE A 154 -3.95 -5.00 19.29
C ILE A 154 -5.24 -4.93 18.45
N ASN A 155 -5.41 -3.83 17.71
CA ASN A 155 -6.55 -3.56 16.84
C ASN A 155 -7.90 -3.52 17.58
N GLU A 156 -7.90 -3.23 18.89
CA GLU A 156 -9.11 -3.06 19.67
C GLU A 156 -9.13 -1.70 20.39
N VAL A 157 -10.23 -0.97 20.25
CA VAL A 157 -10.47 0.29 20.95
C VAL A 157 -11.86 0.24 21.59
N LEU A 158 -11.94 0.47 22.91
CA LEU A 158 -13.17 0.37 23.69
C LEU A 158 -13.88 -1.00 23.55
N GLY A 159 -13.13 -2.10 23.54
CA GLY A 159 -13.73 -3.45 23.42
C GLY A 159 -14.19 -3.80 22.01
N LYS A 160 -13.83 -3.01 20.99
CA LYS A 160 -14.30 -3.18 19.61
C LYS A 160 -13.14 -3.26 18.64
N PRO A 161 -13.18 -4.20 17.67
CA PRO A 161 -12.21 -4.23 16.57
C PRO A 161 -12.20 -2.92 15.79
N VAL A 162 -11.01 -2.43 15.48
CA VAL A 162 -10.76 -1.25 14.63
C VAL A 162 -9.71 -1.57 13.58
N LEU A 163 -9.79 -0.89 12.42
CA LEU A 163 -8.81 -1.06 11.34
C LEU A 163 -7.75 0.05 11.31
N THR A 164 -8.03 1.21 11.91
CA THR A 164 -7.17 2.41 11.88
C THR A 164 -6.78 2.91 13.27
N GLY A 165 -6.54 1.97 14.18
CA GLY A 165 -6.06 2.22 15.54
C GLY A 165 -4.61 2.74 15.61
N PRO A 166 -4.07 2.95 16.83
CA PRO A 166 -2.72 3.50 17.02
C PRO A 166 -1.60 2.62 16.46
N TRP A 167 -1.78 1.30 16.36
CA TRP A 167 -0.78 0.37 15.82
C TRP A 167 -0.52 0.54 14.32
N THR A 168 -1.49 1.08 13.59
CA THR A 168 -1.41 1.30 12.14
C THR A 168 -1.24 2.78 11.79
N ASP A 169 -0.84 3.62 12.75
CA ASP A 169 -0.46 5.00 12.51
C ASP A 169 0.88 5.05 11.75
N PRO A 170 0.91 5.52 10.49
CA PRO A 170 2.12 5.50 9.68
C PRO A 170 3.19 6.50 10.15
N THR A 171 2.88 7.36 11.12
CA THR A 171 3.85 8.30 11.71
C THR A 171 4.58 7.73 12.92
N THR A 172 4.15 6.56 13.40
CA THR A 172 4.73 5.90 14.58
C THR A 172 5.43 4.62 14.17
N ARG A 173 6.71 4.50 14.54
CA ARG A 173 7.45 3.25 14.40
C ARG A 173 7.13 2.35 15.59
N LEU A 174 6.60 1.15 15.31
CA LEU A 174 6.41 0.10 16.29
C LEU A 174 7.76 -0.37 16.85
N SER A 175 7.80 -0.78 18.11
CA SER A 175 8.93 -1.55 18.62
C SER A 175 9.00 -2.89 17.91
N THR A 176 10.19 -3.50 17.81
CA THR A 176 10.33 -4.83 17.20
C THR A 176 9.48 -5.89 17.91
N GLU A 177 9.29 -5.78 19.21
CA GLU A 177 8.37 -6.66 19.96
C GLU A 177 6.92 -6.48 19.50
N MET A 178 6.45 -5.24 19.40
CA MET A 178 5.10 -4.93 18.95
C MET A 178 4.89 -5.35 17.48
N TRP A 179 5.85 -5.08 16.60
CA TRP A 179 5.82 -5.53 15.20
C TRP A 179 5.61 -7.04 15.10
N ARG A 180 6.33 -7.83 15.92
CA ARG A 180 6.20 -9.28 15.94
C ARG A 180 4.89 -9.78 16.55
N SER A 181 4.30 -9.04 17.49
CA SER A 181 3.03 -9.41 18.12
C SER A 181 1.80 -9.04 17.29
N MET A 182 1.96 -8.19 16.27
CA MET A 182 0.89 -7.91 15.31
C MET A 182 0.34 -9.21 14.68
N PRO A 183 -0.96 -9.25 14.36
CA PRO A 183 -1.57 -10.34 13.57
C PRO A 183 -0.76 -10.73 12.33
N LEU A 184 -1.00 -11.92 11.77
CA LEU A 184 -0.31 -12.38 10.56
C LEU A 184 -0.63 -11.54 9.32
N THR A 185 -1.67 -10.72 9.36
CA THR A 185 -2.00 -9.76 8.30
C THR A 185 -2.39 -8.43 8.92
N ASN A 186 -1.77 -7.35 8.45
CA ASN A 186 -2.00 -6.00 8.97
C ASN A 186 -2.08 -5.00 7.83
N ASP A 187 -2.98 -4.04 7.98
CA ASP A 187 -3.26 -3.02 6.98
C ASP A 187 -2.96 -1.62 7.51
N TRP A 188 -2.20 -0.86 6.72
CA TRP A 188 -2.03 0.57 6.89
C TRP A 188 -2.87 1.27 5.84
N PHE A 189 -3.80 2.11 6.30
CA PHE A 189 -4.66 2.89 5.41
C PHE A 189 -4.07 4.28 5.24
N LEU A 190 -3.89 4.68 3.98
CA LEU A 190 -3.38 5.98 3.60
C LEU A 190 -4.32 6.63 2.57
N TYR A 191 -4.24 7.94 2.48
CA TYR A 191 -4.88 8.71 1.42
C TYR A 191 -3.95 9.80 0.88
N ARG A 192 -4.23 10.24 -0.34
CA ARG A 192 -3.61 11.41 -0.95
C ARG A 192 -4.62 12.05 -1.88
N ASP A 193 -4.95 13.31 -1.63
CA ASP A 193 -6.03 14.01 -2.32
C ASP A 193 -7.33 13.15 -2.29
N ASN A 194 -7.84 12.70 -3.44
CA ASN A 194 -9.01 11.83 -3.59
C ASN A 194 -8.65 10.37 -3.92
N GLU A 195 -7.46 9.92 -3.53
CA GLU A 195 -6.92 8.58 -3.78
C GLU A 195 -6.69 7.87 -2.45
N TYR A 196 -6.98 6.57 -2.41
CA TYR A 196 -6.93 5.75 -1.20
C TYR A 196 -5.99 4.58 -1.41
N LEU A 197 -5.16 4.28 -0.41
CA LEU A 197 -4.18 3.20 -0.43
C LEU A 197 -4.33 2.34 0.82
N THR A 198 -4.39 1.04 0.62
CA THR A 198 -4.13 0.05 1.68
C THR A 198 -2.77 -0.58 1.42
N LEU A 199 -1.83 -0.42 2.36
CA LEU A 199 -0.59 -1.16 2.42
C LEU A 199 -0.78 -2.35 3.37
N SER A 200 -0.90 -3.54 2.81
CA SER A 200 -1.05 -4.79 3.54
C SER A 200 0.31 -5.47 3.71
N VAL A 201 0.57 -5.96 4.92
CA VAL A 201 1.70 -6.84 5.24
C VAL A 201 1.15 -8.17 5.70
N GLN A 202 1.42 -9.23 4.95
CA GLN A 202 1.16 -10.61 5.37
C GLN A 202 2.49 -11.25 5.80
N ARG A 203 2.45 -12.00 6.90
CA ARG A 203 3.59 -12.74 7.46
C ARG A 203 3.23 -14.19 7.63
N GLU A 204 4.18 -15.06 7.29
CA GLU A 204 4.24 -16.44 7.71
C GLU A 204 5.53 -16.64 8.52
N ASN A 205 5.41 -17.18 9.74
CA ASN A 205 6.59 -17.40 10.59
C ASN A 205 7.37 -18.62 10.10
N SER A 206 8.68 -18.61 10.30
CA SER A 206 9.55 -19.76 10.05
C SER A 206 9.14 -20.96 10.88
N ASP A 207 9.17 -22.17 10.29
CA ASP A 207 8.91 -23.41 11.03
C ASP A 207 10.00 -23.69 12.09
N SER A 208 11.25 -23.28 11.82
CA SER A 208 12.39 -23.56 12.70
C SER A 208 12.71 -22.41 13.66
N GLU A 209 12.59 -21.16 13.21
CA GLU A 209 12.97 -19.97 14.00
C GLU A 209 11.83 -18.93 14.06
N PRO A 210 10.62 -19.30 14.52
CA PRO A 210 9.40 -18.48 14.38
C PRO A 210 9.44 -17.12 15.10
N LEU A 211 10.32 -16.96 16.09
CA LEU A 211 10.47 -15.71 16.84
C LEU A 211 11.44 -14.73 16.17
N GLU A 212 12.27 -15.21 15.25
CA GLU A 212 13.35 -14.45 14.62
C GLU A 212 13.12 -14.24 13.12
N ARG A 213 12.47 -15.21 12.45
CA ARG A 213 12.44 -15.33 11.00
C ARG A 213 11.03 -15.60 10.46
N GLY A 214 10.78 -15.15 9.24
CA GLY A 214 9.55 -15.44 8.52
C GLY A 214 9.56 -14.91 7.09
N THR A 215 8.55 -15.31 6.34
CA THR A 215 8.32 -14.87 4.97
C THR A 215 7.25 -13.77 4.96
N TYR A 216 7.48 -12.72 4.21
CA TYR A 216 6.61 -11.54 4.17
C TYR A 216 6.13 -11.26 2.75
N LEU A 217 4.86 -10.90 2.63
CA LEU A 217 4.26 -10.41 1.40
C LEU A 217 3.70 -9.00 1.63
N PHE A 218 4.21 -8.05 0.87
CA PHE A 218 3.67 -6.70 0.80
C PHE A 218 2.67 -6.58 -0.34
N THR A 219 1.54 -5.93 -0.09
CA THR A 219 0.54 -5.63 -1.13
C THR A 219 0.08 -4.19 -0.99
N LEU A 220 0.13 -3.45 -2.10
CA LEU A 220 -0.36 -2.08 -2.20
C LEU A 220 -1.64 -2.09 -3.03
N THR A 221 -2.73 -1.65 -2.42
CA THR A 221 -4.04 -1.57 -3.06
C THR A 221 -4.44 -0.11 -3.22
N PHE A 222 -4.33 0.42 -4.43
CA PHE A 222 -4.75 1.79 -4.75
C PHE A 222 -6.19 1.77 -5.25
N LYS A 223 -7.00 2.71 -4.77
CA LYS A 223 -8.39 2.90 -5.15
C LYS A 223 -8.65 4.37 -5.48
N SER A 224 -9.47 4.59 -6.51
CA SER A 224 -10.14 5.88 -6.68
C SER A 224 -11.10 6.14 -5.51
N GLU A 225 -11.51 7.40 -5.34
CA GLU A 225 -12.55 7.75 -4.38
C GLU A 225 -13.88 7.02 -4.62
N LYS A 226 -14.32 6.96 -5.88
CA LYS A 226 -15.53 6.22 -6.28
C LYS A 226 -15.44 4.77 -5.84
N ARG A 227 -14.34 4.10 -6.18
CA ARG A 227 -14.16 2.68 -5.83
C ARG A 227 -14.11 2.48 -4.33
N PHE A 228 -13.35 3.31 -3.63
CA PHE A 228 -13.20 3.23 -2.17
C PHE A 228 -14.54 3.34 -1.44
N PHE A 229 -15.36 4.35 -1.75
CA PHE A 229 -16.65 4.53 -1.09
C PHE A 229 -17.71 3.52 -1.53
N SER A 230 -17.63 2.99 -2.76
CA SER A 230 -18.55 1.95 -3.25
C SER A 230 -18.52 0.65 -2.42
N GLU A 231 -17.44 0.41 -1.67
CA GLU A 231 -17.30 -0.78 -0.82
C GLU A 231 -18.13 -0.72 0.46
N TYR A 232 -18.65 0.46 0.82
CA TYR A 232 -19.59 0.62 1.94
C TYR A 232 -21.04 0.25 1.57
N PHE A 233 -21.30 -0.02 0.29
CA PHE A 233 -22.64 -0.23 -0.24
C PHE A 233 -22.72 -1.57 -1.00
N ASP A 234 -23.90 -2.18 -0.91
CA ASP A 234 -24.25 -3.33 -1.74
C ASP A 234 -24.21 -2.94 -3.23
N TYR A 235 -23.98 -3.91 -4.10
CA TYR A 235 -23.79 -3.67 -5.54
C TYR A 235 -24.91 -2.82 -6.15
N ALA A 236 -26.17 -3.08 -5.77
CA ALA A 236 -27.35 -2.37 -6.27
C ALA A 236 -27.39 -0.87 -5.88
N ASP A 237 -26.70 -0.48 -4.80
CA ASP A 237 -26.71 0.89 -4.28
C ASP A 237 -25.50 1.72 -4.77
N ARG A 238 -24.53 1.09 -5.46
CA ARG A 238 -23.29 1.76 -5.89
C ARG A 238 -23.52 2.86 -6.93
N GLU A 239 -24.57 2.78 -7.73
CA GLU A 239 -24.96 3.86 -8.66
C GLU A 239 -25.56 5.06 -7.94
N ARG A 240 -26.13 4.85 -6.75
CA ARG A 240 -26.74 5.87 -5.89
C ARG A 240 -25.77 6.40 -4.83
N LEU A 241 -24.47 6.19 -5.03
CA LEU A 241 -23.44 6.54 -4.06
C LEU A 241 -23.53 7.99 -3.61
N ALA A 242 -23.69 8.95 -4.54
CA ALA A 242 -23.80 10.36 -4.21
C ALA A 242 -25.02 10.71 -3.35
N GLU A 243 -26.11 9.94 -3.49
CA GLU A 243 -27.34 10.11 -2.69
C GLU A 243 -27.19 9.55 -1.27
N LEU A 244 -26.57 8.37 -1.15
CA LEU A 244 -26.53 7.61 0.11
C LEU A 244 -25.34 8.00 1.01
N LEU A 245 -24.25 8.45 0.40
CA LEU A 245 -23.00 8.78 1.08
C LEU A 245 -23.18 9.84 2.18
N PRO A 246 -23.88 10.98 1.98
CA PRO A 246 -24.04 12.00 3.03
C PRO A 246 -24.62 11.46 4.34
N ASN A 247 -25.67 10.63 4.27
CA ASN A 247 -26.32 10.07 5.46
C ASN A 247 -25.40 9.08 6.18
N MET A 248 -24.66 8.26 5.43
CA MET A 248 -23.66 7.35 5.99
C MET A 248 -22.56 8.13 6.72
N LEU A 249 -22.02 9.18 6.10
CA LEU A 249 -20.98 10.01 6.70
C LEU A 249 -21.43 10.64 8.01
N LYS A 250 -22.67 11.15 8.08
CA LYS A 250 -23.25 11.68 9.32
C LYS A 250 -23.33 10.64 10.42
N LYS A 251 -23.75 9.40 10.08
CA LYS A 251 -23.80 8.29 11.04
C LYS A 251 -22.41 7.93 11.57
N LEU A 252 -21.42 7.82 10.67
CA LEU A 252 -20.03 7.51 11.05
C LEU A 252 -19.42 8.61 11.92
N ALA A 253 -19.65 9.88 11.58
CA ALA A 253 -19.17 11.01 12.39
C ALA A 253 -19.72 10.97 13.83
N SER A 254 -21.01 10.70 13.99
CA SER A 254 -21.62 10.56 15.33
C SER A 254 -21.06 9.36 16.10
N GLN A 255 -20.79 8.24 15.43
CA GLN A 255 -20.15 7.08 16.07
C GLN A 255 -18.73 7.41 16.57
N ARG A 256 -17.95 8.13 15.75
CA ARG A 256 -16.62 8.60 16.12
C ARG A 256 -16.67 9.52 17.34
N GLU A 257 -17.55 10.53 17.33
CA GLU A 257 -17.70 11.50 18.41
C GLU A 257 -17.96 10.81 19.75
N VAL A 258 -18.93 9.90 19.80
CA VAL A 258 -19.25 9.12 21.01
C VAL A 258 -18.06 8.27 21.49
N ALA A 259 -17.28 7.69 20.57
CA ALA A 259 -16.10 6.91 20.94
C ALA A 259 -14.97 7.81 21.47
N GLU A 260 -14.72 8.95 20.82
CA GLU A 260 -13.69 9.90 21.21
C GLU A 260 -13.96 10.52 22.58
N GLU A 261 -15.21 10.87 22.89
CA GLU A 261 -15.61 11.36 24.21
C GLU A 261 -15.27 10.37 25.34
N ARG A 262 -15.59 9.09 25.13
CA ARG A 262 -15.27 8.02 26.11
C ARG A 262 -13.78 7.82 26.30
N LEU A 263 -13.03 7.91 25.21
CA LEU A 263 -11.56 7.80 25.23
C LEU A 263 -10.93 8.96 25.99
N ILE A 264 -11.40 10.19 25.74
CA ILE A 264 -10.94 11.39 26.46
C ILE A 264 -11.24 11.26 27.96
N GLN A 265 -12.44 10.82 28.34
CA GLN A 265 -12.80 10.56 29.75
C GLN A 265 -11.91 9.49 30.40
N SER A 266 -11.36 8.57 29.59
CA SER A 266 -10.43 7.53 30.03
C SER A 266 -8.96 7.95 29.96
N GLY A 267 -8.66 9.22 29.68
CA GLY A 267 -7.30 9.75 29.62
C GLY A 267 -6.52 9.40 28.35
N ILE A 268 -7.22 9.01 27.27
CA ILE A 268 -6.63 8.80 25.94
C ILE A 268 -6.70 10.11 25.13
N SER A 269 -5.58 10.51 24.54
CA SER A 269 -5.53 11.69 23.67
C SER A 269 -6.11 11.39 22.30
N ILE A 270 -6.77 12.38 21.69
CA ILE A 270 -7.30 12.31 20.32
C ILE A 270 -6.56 13.31 19.44
N ASP A 271 -6.15 12.90 18.24
CA ASP A 271 -5.50 13.79 17.27
C ASP A 271 -6.52 14.77 16.65
N GLN A 272 -6.69 15.91 17.30
CA GLN A 272 -7.58 16.98 16.82
C GLN A 272 -7.03 17.69 15.58
N ARG A 273 -5.76 17.47 15.20
CA ARG A 273 -5.19 18.05 13.98
C ARG A 273 -5.52 17.22 12.75
N TYR A 274 -5.90 15.95 12.92
CA TYR A 274 -6.30 15.09 11.83
C TYR A 274 -7.56 15.62 11.14
N GLN A 275 -7.47 15.75 9.83
CA GLN A 275 -8.57 16.09 8.94
C GLN A 275 -8.88 14.89 8.05
N ASN A 276 -10.17 14.56 7.93
CA ASN A 276 -10.64 13.58 6.95
C ASN A 276 -10.28 14.08 5.54
N PRO A 277 -10.05 13.18 4.56
CA PRO A 277 -9.94 13.58 3.17
C PRO A 277 -11.19 14.35 2.72
N GLU A 278 -11.00 15.34 1.85
CA GLU A 278 -12.10 15.99 1.15
C GLU A 278 -12.75 14.99 0.19
N ILE A 279 -14.06 14.80 0.29
CA ILE A 279 -14.80 13.83 -0.53
C ILE A 279 -15.37 14.54 -1.75
N LYS A 280 -14.71 14.40 -2.90
CA LYS A 280 -15.10 15.11 -4.14
C LYS A 280 -16.38 14.60 -4.76
N LEU A 281 -16.78 13.36 -4.48
CA LEU A 281 -18.09 12.81 -4.90
C LEU A 281 -19.30 13.60 -4.40
N LEU A 282 -19.12 14.52 -3.44
CA LEU A 282 -20.20 15.34 -2.88
C LEU A 282 -20.32 16.74 -3.51
N TYR A 283 -19.45 17.10 -4.46
CA TYR A 283 -19.36 18.44 -5.06
C TYR A 283 -19.53 18.42 -6.57
#